data_AF-A0A411YKF5-F1
#
_entry.id   AF-A0A411YKF5-F1
#
_cell.length_a   1.000
_cell.length_b   1.000
_cell.length_c   1.000
_cell.angle_alpha   90.00
_cell.angle_beta   90.00
_cell.angle_gamma   90.00
#
_symmetry.space_group_name_H-M   'P 1'
#
loop_
_entity.id
_entity.type
_entity.pdbx_description
1 polymer ?
#
loop_
_entity_poly.entity_id
_entity_poly.type
_entity_poly.pdbx_seq_one_letter_code
_entity_poly.pdbx_strand_id
1 'polypeptide(L)'
;MTARRSDEYEAAYATLLRAREEHADLLVYREFLDRERRRLDAFAAETREAIDEVPRKLRRSVDATTKGLMEAVGRRRSVVDDERHRVDDRIAAAQAFVEELEEEVAGLRGS
;
A
#
# COMPACT_ATOMS: atom_id res chain seq x y z
N MET A 1 -6.40 -39.73 -21.23
CA MET A 1 -5.65 -39.30 -20.03
C MET A 1 -4.96 -37.94 -20.22
N THR A 2 -4.72 -37.52 -21.46
CA THR A 2 -4.04 -36.25 -21.83
C THR A 2 -4.92 -34.99 -21.70
N ALA A 3 -6.22 -35.05 -21.99
CA ALA A 3 -7.11 -33.89 -21.93
C ALA A 3 -7.25 -33.31 -20.51
N ARG A 4 -7.51 -34.18 -19.51
CA ARG A 4 -7.63 -33.79 -18.10
C ARG A 4 -6.38 -33.08 -17.54
N ARG A 5 -5.19 -33.47 -18.01
CA ARG A 5 -3.92 -32.82 -17.62
C ARG A 5 -3.75 -31.44 -18.25
N SER A 6 -4.22 -31.26 -19.48
CA SER A 6 -4.26 -29.95 -20.14
C SER A 6 -5.17 -29.00 -19.36
N ASP A 7 -6.35 -29.48 -18.96
CA ASP A 7 -7.32 -28.70 -18.19
C ASP A 7 -6.77 -28.31 -16.80
N GLU A 8 -6.10 -29.26 -16.10
CA GLU A 8 -5.45 -29.02 -14.80
C GLU A 8 -4.31 -27.99 -14.92
N TYR A 9 -3.48 -28.08 -15.97
CA TYR A 9 -2.44 -27.10 -16.25
C TYR A 9 -3.01 -25.71 -16.56
N GLU A 10 -4.03 -25.63 -17.41
CA GLU A 10 -4.66 -24.35 -17.78
C GLU A 10 -5.29 -23.67 -16.56
N ALA A 11 -5.94 -24.43 -15.67
CA ALA A 11 -6.51 -23.92 -14.43
C ALA A 11 -5.43 -23.40 -13.46
N ALA A 12 -4.34 -24.16 -13.27
CA ALA A 12 -3.22 -23.74 -12.42
C ALA A 12 -2.54 -22.49 -12.98
N TYR A 13 -2.31 -22.44 -14.29
CA TYR A 13 -1.70 -21.28 -14.96
C TYR A 13 -2.58 -20.02 -14.87
N ALA A 14 -3.90 -20.15 -15.05
CA ALA A 14 -4.83 -19.03 -14.87
C ALA A 14 -4.83 -18.50 -13.44
N THR A 15 -4.73 -19.39 -12.45
CA THR A 15 -4.63 -19.02 -11.03
C THR A 15 -3.32 -18.29 -10.75
N LEU A 16 -2.20 -18.75 -11.29
CA LEU A 16 -0.90 -18.08 -11.20
C LEU A 16 -0.92 -16.67 -11.79
N LEU A 17 -1.53 -16.49 -12.97
CA LEU A 17 -1.66 -15.17 -13.58
C LEU A 17 -2.41 -14.20 -12.67
N ARG A 18 -3.54 -14.62 -12.11
CA ARG A 18 -4.32 -13.80 -11.19
C ARG A 18 -3.56 -13.48 -9.90
N ALA A 19 -2.83 -14.45 -9.34
CA ALA A 19 -2.01 -14.23 -8.15
C ALA A 19 -0.91 -13.19 -8.40
N ARG A 20 -0.27 -13.22 -9.58
CA ARG A 20 0.73 -12.24 -9.99
C ARG A 20 0.14 -10.83 -10.17
N GLU A 21 -1.05 -10.73 -10.74
CA GLU A 21 -1.78 -9.46 -10.86
C GLU A 21 -2.09 -8.88 -9.47
N GLU A 22 -2.63 -9.69 -8.55
CA GLU A 22 -2.92 -9.26 -7.19
C GLU A 22 -1.66 -8.80 -6.44
N HIS A 23 -0.56 -9.53 -6.55
CA HIS A 23 0.72 -9.14 -5.99
C HIS A 23 1.22 -7.80 -6.57
N ALA A 24 1.12 -7.61 -7.89
CA ALA A 24 1.49 -6.35 -8.54
C ALA A 24 0.62 -5.17 -8.06
N ASP A 25 -0.68 -5.37 -7.93
CA ASP A 25 -1.61 -4.36 -7.42
C ASP A 25 -1.28 -3.95 -5.98
N LEU A 26 -0.89 -4.91 -5.14
CA LEU A 26 -0.45 -4.63 -3.77
C LEU A 26 0.83 -3.79 -3.74
N LEU A 27 1.80 -4.05 -4.63
CA LEU A 27 3.02 -3.24 -4.73
C LEU A 27 2.71 -1.79 -5.16
N VAL A 28 1.83 -1.61 -6.14
CA VAL A 28 1.37 -0.29 -6.57
C VAL A 28 0.64 0.43 -5.44
N TYR A 29 -0.22 -0.28 -4.71
CA TYR A 29 -0.92 0.28 -3.56
C TYR A 29 0.05 0.70 -2.45
N ARG A 30 1.09 -0.10 -2.20
CA ARG A 30 2.12 0.23 -1.22
C ARG A 30 2.88 1.51 -1.58
N GLU A 31 3.19 1.69 -2.86
CA GLU A 31 3.82 2.92 -3.36
C GLU A 31 2.89 4.13 -3.19
N PHE A 32 1.60 3.97 -3.49
CA PHE A 32 0.60 5.01 -3.24
C PHE A 32 0.59 5.44 -1.76
N LEU A 33 0.61 4.48 -0.83
CA LEU A 33 0.64 4.78 0.61
C LEU A 33 1.91 5.54 1.03
N ASP A 34 3.07 5.20 0.45
CA ASP A 34 4.32 5.94 0.71
C ASP A 34 4.24 7.39 0.21
N ARG A 35 3.70 7.61 -0.99
CA ARG A 35 3.51 8.95 -1.54
C ARG A 35 2.53 9.75 -0.68
N GLU A 36 1.43 9.14 -0.27
CA GLU A 36 0.44 9.78 0.60
C GLU A 36 1.05 10.16 1.94
N ARG A 37 1.89 9.28 2.51
CA ARG A 37 2.58 9.54 3.77
C ARG A 37 3.49 10.75 3.68
N ARG A 38 4.30 10.83 2.63
CA ARG A 38 5.20 11.97 2.34
C ARG A 38 4.41 13.26 2.12
N ARG A 39 3.28 13.18 1.41
CA ARG A 39 2.40 14.34 1.17
C ARG A 39 1.86 14.91 2.48
N LEU A 40 1.43 14.05 3.41
CA LEU A 40 0.94 14.47 4.72
C LEU A 40 2.05 15.08 5.60
N ASP A 41 3.26 14.51 5.53
CA ASP A 41 4.43 15.06 6.24
C ASP A 41 4.82 16.44 5.71
N ALA A 42 4.89 16.59 4.38
CA ALA A 42 5.19 17.87 3.74
C ALA A 42 4.15 18.93 4.11
N PHE A 43 2.87 18.61 3.97
CA PHE A 43 1.78 19.51 4.33
C PHE A 43 1.85 19.96 5.81
N ALA A 44 2.14 19.03 6.71
CA ALA A 44 2.29 19.32 8.13
C ALA A 44 3.50 20.21 8.43
N ALA A 45 4.61 20.03 7.72
CA ALA A 45 5.80 20.85 7.85
C ALA A 45 5.55 22.27 7.32
N GLU A 46 5.07 22.39 6.08
CA GLU A 46 4.73 23.66 5.43
C GLU A 46 3.73 24.48 6.25
N THR A 47 2.71 23.82 6.82
CA THR A 47 1.73 24.51 7.69
C THR A 47 2.38 25.06 8.96
N ARG A 48 3.31 24.32 9.58
CA ARG A 48 4.01 24.79 10.78
C ARG A 48 4.95 25.95 10.46
N GLU A 49 5.69 25.85 9.37
CA GLU A 49 6.57 26.93 8.90
C GLU A 49 5.76 28.20 8.62
N ALA A 50 4.62 28.09 7.93
CA ALA A 50 3.73 29.22 7.67
C ALA A 50 3.18 29.86 8.96
N ILE A 51 2.82 29.05 9.96
CA ILE A 51 2.42 29.55 11.29
C ILE A 51 3.59 30.25 11.98
N ASP A 52 4.80 29.75 11.78
CA ASP A 52 5.98 30.31 12.44
C ASP A 52 6.31 31.72 11.94
N GLU A 53 6.03 32.01 10.68
CA GLU A 53 6.15 33.33 10.05
C GLU A 53 5.08 34.34 10.50
N VAL A 54 3.98 33.87 11.12
CA VAL A 54 2.90 34.76 11.60
C VAL A 54 3.40 35.64 12.76
N PRO A 55 3.08 36.95 12.77
CA PRO A 55 3.41 37.82 13.89
C PRO A 55 2.92 37.27 15.24
N ARG A 56 3.78 37.30 16.26
CA ARG A 56 3.50 36.72 17.60
C ARG A 56 2.14 37.08 18.18
N LYS A 57 1.66 38.31 17.94
CA LYS A 57 0.36 38.80 18.42
C LYS A 57 -0.85 38.09 17.79
N LEU A 58 -0.68 37.48 16.61
CA LEU A 58 -1.73 36.77 15.87
C LEU A 58 -1.57 35.25 15.96
N ARG A 59 -0.39 34.75 16.36
CA ARG A 59 -0.08 33.32 16.36
C ARG A 59 -1.11 32.49 17.13
N ARG A 60 -1.54 32.92 18.32
CA ARG A 60 -2.55 32.20 19.12
C ARG A 60 -3.89 32.01 18.40
N SER A 61 -4.32 33.01 17.63
CA SER A 61 -5.57 32.93 16.86
C SER A 61 -5.42 32.00 15.65
N VAL A 62 -4.27 32.04 14.99
CA VAL A 62 -3.95 31.13 13.87
C VAL A 62 -3.78 29.69 14.36
N ASP A 63 -3.13 29.47 15.49
CA ASP A 63 -3.00 28.15 16.12
C ASP A 63 -4.37 27.57 16.44
N ALA A 64 -5.29 28.38 16.98
CA ALA A 64 -6.63 27.94 17.33
C ALA A 64 -7.42 27.45 16.09
N THR A 65 -7.25 28.09 14.93
CA THR A 65 -7.94 27.70 13.70
C THR A 65 -7.26 26.55 12.96
N THR A 66 -5.93 26.44 13.07
CA THR A 66 -5.14 25.40 12.39
C THR A 66 -5.04 24.09 13.18
N LYS A 67 -5.25 24.12 14.50
CA LYS A 67 -5.16 22.93 15.37
C LYS A 67 -6.04 21.77 14.88
N GLY A 68 -7.31 22.02 14.56
CA GLY A 68 -8.23 20.97 14.10
C GLY A 68 -7.79 20.33 12.77
N LEU A 69 -7.22 21.12 11.87
CA LEU A 69 -6.63 20.65 10.63
C LEU A 69 -5.40 19.77 10.89
N MET A 70 -4.48 20.22 11.76
CA MET A 70 -3.28 19.45 12.10
C MET A 70 -3.61 18.13 12.80
N GLU A 71 -4.65 18.09 13.64
CA GLU A 71 -5.15 16.86 14.23
C GLU A 71 -5.75 15.91 13.20
N ALA A 72 -6.50 16.43 12.21
CA ALA A 72 -7.05 15.63 11.12
C ALA A 72 -5.94 15.02 10.25
N VAL A 73 -4.91 15.80 9.93
CA VAL A 73 -3.70 15.32 9.22
C VAL A 73 -3.01 14.23 10.04
N GLY A 74 -2.84 14.43 11.35
CA GLY A 74 -2.26 13.42 12.25
C GLY A 74 -3.06 12.10 12.28
N ARG A 75 -4.40 12.17 12.36
CA ARG A 75 -5.26 10.98 12.30
C ARG A 75 -5.13 10.25 10.95
N ARG A 76 -5.18 11.00 9.84
CA ARG A 76 -5.02 10.41 8.50
C ARG A 76 -3.67 9.75 8.33
N ARG A 77 -2.60 10.39 8.83
CA ARG A 77 -1.24 9.84 8.86
C ARG A 77 -1.17 8.51 9.60
N SER A 78 -1.81 8.41 10.77
CA SER A 78 -1.87 7.15 11.54
C SER A 78 -2.55 6.04 10.74
N VAL A 79 -3.68 6.34 10.09
CA VAL A 79 -4.39 5.36 9.25
C VAL A 79 -3.52 4.89 8.08
N VAL A 80 -2.78 5.80 7.45
CA VAL A 80 -1.85 5.46 6.35
C VAL A 80 -0.72 4.57 6.88
N ASP A 81 -0.15 4.88 8.05
CA ASP A 81 0.90 4.05 8.63
C ASP A 81 0.39 2.66 9.01
N ASP A 82 -0.78 2.54 9.63
CA ASP A 82 -1.38 1.23 9.96
C ASP A 82 -1.63 0.39 8.71
N GLU A 83 -2.15 1.02 7.64
CA GLU A 83 -2.39 0.32 6.38
C GLU A 83 -1.11 -0.10 5.68
N ARG A 84 -0.04 0.71 5.75
CA ARG A 84 1.29 0.34 5.22
C ARG A 84 1.80 -0.95 5.83
N HIS A 85 1.71 -1.08 7.16
CA HIS A 85 2.13 -2.30 7.85
C HIS A 85 1.30 -3.51 7.39
N ARG A 86 -0.02 -3.38 7.30
CA ARG A 86 -0.88 -4.48 6.84
C ARG A 86 -0.62 -4.86 5.38
N VAL A 87 -0.34 -3.89 4.52
CA VAL A 87 -0.04 -4.16 3.12
C VAL A 87 1.30 -4.88 2.98
N ASP A 88 2.30 -4.57 3.80
CA ASP A 88 3.58 -5.30 3.80
C ASP A 88 3.37 -6.79 4.12
N ASP A 89 2.55 -7.12 5.13
CA ASP A 89 2.19 -8.51 5.45
C ASP A 89 1.44 -9.20 4.29
N ARG A 90 0.53 -8.48 3.63
CA ARG A 90 -0.24 -8.99 2.48
C ARG A 90 0.63 -9.23 1.25
N ILE A 91 1.61 -8.35 0.99
CA ILE A 91 2.59 -8.52 -0.09
C ILE A 91 3.39 -9.80 0.14
N ALA A 92 3.91 -9.99 1.36
CA ALA A 92 4.68 -11.19 1.69
C ALA A 92 3.85 -12.47 1.49
N ALA A 93 2.58 -12.47 1.92
CA ALA A 93 1.68 -13.60 1.71
C ALA A 93 1.37 -13.86 0.22
N ALA A 94 1.12 -12.80 -0.55
CA ALA A 94 0.85 -12.89 -1.98
C ALA A 94 2.08 -13.39 -2.76
N GLN A 95 3.28 -12.94 -2.40
CA GLN A 95 4.52 -13.42 -2.99
C GLN A 95 4.72 -14.91 -2.73
N ALA A 96 4.57 -15.36 -1.47
CA ALA A 96 4.71 -16.78 -1.13
C ALA A 96 3.70 -17.65 -1.91
N PHE A 97 2.47 -17.16 -2.09
CA PHE A 97 1.46 -17.86 -2.87
C PHE A 97 1.79 -17.92 -4.37
N VAL A 98 2.36 -16.86 -4.93
CA VAL A 98 2.87 -16.87 -6.31
C VAL A 98 3.98 -17.92 -6.46
N GLU A 99 4.93 -17.98 -5.52
CA GLU A 99 6.02 -18.95 -5.54
C GLU A 99 5.51 -20.40 -5.49
N GLU A 100 4.53 -20.70 -4.64
CA GLU A 100 3.87 -22.01 -4.57
C GLU A 100 3.21 -22.41 -5.91
N LEU A 101 2.48 -21.48 -6.53
CA LEU A 101 1.83 -21.73 -7.82
C LEU A 101 2.82 -21.88 -8.97
N GLU A 102 3.96 -21.19 -8.92
CA GLU A 102 5.03 -21.34 -9.90
C GLU A 102 5.61 -22.76 -9.86
N GLU A 103 5.84 -23.31 -8.66
CA GLU A 103 6.29 -24.69 -8.48
C GLU A 103 5.26 -25.71 -8.98
N GLU A 104 3.97 -25.51 -8.65
CA GLU A 104 2.87 -26.38 -9.11
C GLU A 104 2.77 -26.39 -10.64
N VAL A 105 2.73 -25.21 -11.27
CA VAL A 105 2.66 -25.08 -12.73
C VAL A 105 3.88 -25.69 -13.40
N ALA A 106 5.08 -25.51 -12.83
CA ALA A 106 6.30 -26.13 -13.35
C ALA A 106 6.23 -27.67 -13.31
N GLY A 107 5.72 -28.23 -12.21
CA GLY A 107 5.51 -29.68 -12.06
C GLY A 107 4.54 -30.27 -13.08
N LEU A 108 3.45 -29.55 -13.36
CA LEU A 108 2.44 -29.95 -14.35
C LEU A 108 2.97 -29.86 -15.80
N ARG A 109 3.86 -28.89 -16.08
CA ARG A 109 4.49 -28.69 -17.40
C ARG A 109 5.62 -29.68 -17.71
N GLY A 110 6.37 -30.11 -16.69
CA GLY A 110 7.52 -31.01 -16.83
C GLY A 110 7.18 -32.51 -16.83
N SER A 111 5.94 -32.86 -16.51
CA SER A 111 5.41 -34.24 -16.55
C SER A 111 4.75 -34.57 -17.89
#